data_AF-A0A257A2V9-F1
#
_entry.id   AF-A0A257A2V9-F1
#
_cell.length_a   1.000
_cell.length_b   1.000
_cell.length_c   1.000
_cell.angle_alpha   90.00
_cell.angle_beta   90.00
_cell.angle_gamma   90.00
#
_symmetry.space_group_name_H-M   'P 1'
#
loop_
_entity.id
_entity.type
_entity.pdbx_description
1 polymer ?
#
loop_
_entity_poly.entity_id
_entity_poly.type
_entity_poly.pdbx_seq_one_letter_code
_entity_poly.pdbx_strand_id
1 'polypeptide(L)'
;MLIKRFGFAKSTEGEISTPTLLITGKDIKFEERKFIFRDRNIEVEINYPPSIEQREIKIGENIYLIPNISTLLKNTRELVDYTINIRRKLGFDKLFYAPGVPPHLIPIFFYLGYDIFDNSCEMLDNYSLMGKVNDGEREFSSLIMREMIRAFNEGRLRELVESIADNKAKEILRHLDLEYYEEQEKFWPIWNKELNAITLDSLFRPDVHRWMQRLMERYEKPKYARYLLFLPCSAKKPYSISKSHREMKRYIKSTMHEVILTSPLALVPRELEAFYPAQNYDIPVVGHWYEEEKKMIRDM
;
A
#
# COMPACT_ATOMS: atom_id res chain seq x y z
N MET A 1 -8.01 6.24 -18.92
CA MET A 1 -6.77 7.01 -18.75
C MET A 1 -6.29 6.89 -17.31
N LEU A 2 -5.03 6.51 -17.12
CA LEU A 2 -4.40 6.46 -15.79
C LEU A 2 -4.04 7.88 -15.34
N ILE A 3 -4.41 8.26 -14.11
CA ILE A 3 -4.10 9.58 -13.54
C ILE A 3 -2.95 9.48 -12.54
N LYS A 4 -3.04 8.56 -11.58
CA LYS A 4 -2.01 8.32 -10.55
C LYS A 4 -1.91 6.84 -10.20
N ARG A 5 -0.71 6.39 -9.81
CA ARG A 5 -0.47 5.08 -9.17
C ARG A 5 0.26 5.19 -7.85
N PHE A 6 0.04 4.19 -7.01
CA PHE A 6 0.80 3.91 -5.80
C PHE A 6 0.81 2.38 -5.62
N GLY A 7 1.81 1.70 -6.19
CA GLY A 7 1.76 0.24 -6.29
C GLY A 7 0.60 -0.19 -7.21
N PHE A 8 -0.20 -1.16 -6.77
CA PHE A 8 -1.38 -1.59 -7.54
C PHE A 8 -2.55 -0.63 -7.46
N ALA A 9 -2.63 0.19 -6.40
CA ALA A 9 -3.65 1.21 -6.25
C ALA A 9 -3.50 2.29 -7.32
N LYS A 10 -4.62 2.68 -7.93
CA LYS A 10 -4.62 3.66 -9.01
C LYS A 10 -5.88 4.50 -9.04
N SER A 11 -5.74 5.71 -9.58
CA SER A 11 -6.86 6.52 -10.02
C SER A 11 -6.89 6.58 -11.53
N THR A 12 -8.10 6.51 -12.09
CA THR A 12 -8.32 6.55 -13.52
C THR A 12 -9.50 7.45 -13.85
N GLU A 13 -9.48 8.01 -15.05
CA GLU A 13 -10.62 8.65 -15.71
C GLU A 13 -10.93 7.88 -16.99
N GLY A 14 -12.19 7.78 -17.40
CA GLY A 14 -12.54 7.07 -18.62
C GLY A 14 -13.99 6.64 -18.60
N GLU A 15 -14.23 5.35 -18.85
CA GLU A 15 -15.55 4.74 -18.65
C GLU A 15 -16.01 5.14 -17.25
N ILE A 16 -15.39 4.64 -16.17
CA ILE A 16 -15.65 5.06 -14.78
C ILE A 16 -14.43 5.74 -14.15
N SER A 17 -14.66 6.81 -13.39
CA SER A 17 -13.59 7.43 -12.60
C SER A 17 -13.34 6.60 -11.33
N THR A 18 -12.08 6.32 -11.01
CA THR A 18 -11.70 5.47 -9.88
C THR A 18 -10.66 6.13 -8.96
N PRO A 19 -10.60 5.74 -7.67
CA PRO A 19 -11.51 4.81 -6.98
C PRO A 19 -12.91 5.39 -6.79
N THR A 20 -13.93 4.53 -6.76
CA THR A 20 -15.32 4.97 -6.60
C THR A 20 -16.15 4.02 -5.75
N LEU A 21 -17.22 4.55 -5.18
CA LEU A 21 -18.20 3.85 -4.35
C LEU A 21 -19.56 3.91 -5.03
N LEU A 22 -20.11 2.74 -5.32
CA LEU A 22 -21.45 2.58 -5.88
C LEU A 22 -22.48 2.47 -4.76
N ILE A 23 -23.53 3.27 -4.84
CA ILE A 23 -24.61 3.30 -3.86
C ILE A 23 -25.71 2.32 -4.26
N THR A 24 -25.96 1.34 -3.40
CA THR A 24 -27.02 0.34 -3.56
C THR A 24 -28.39 0.99 -3.65
N GLY A 25 -29.18 0.59 -4.65
CA GLY A 25 -30.49 1.17 -4.97
C GLY A 25 -30.43 2.40 -5.88
N LYS A 26 -29.29 3.10 -5.93
CA LYS A 26 -29.08 4.25 -6.82
C LYS A 26 -28.24 3.85 -8.04
N ASP A 27 -26.98 3.48 -7.82
CA ASP A 27 -25.99 3.21 -8.85
C ASP A 27 -25.98 1.72 -9.24
N ILE A 28 -26.27 0.84 -8.29
CA ILE A 28 -26.37 -0.61 -8.50
C ILE A 28 -27.66 -1.20 -7.95
N LYS A 29 -28.16 -2.27 -8.59
CA LYS A 29 -29.26 -3.08 -8.07
C LYS A 29 -29.00 -4.56 -8.29
N PHE A 30 -29.32 -5.36 -7.28
CA PHE A 30 -29.33 -6.82 -7.34
C PHE A 30 -30.80 -7.27 -7.48
N GLU A 31 -31.18 -7.84 -8.61
CA GLU A 31 -32.54 -8.38 -8.86
C GLU A 31 -32.44 -9.84 -9.29
N GLU A 32 -32.88 -10.79 -8.46
CA GLU A 32 -32.99 -12.25 -8.70
C GLU A 32 -31.79 -12.96 -9.36
N ARG A 33 -31.41 -12.60 -10.59
CA ARG A 33 -30.26 -13.07 -11.40
C ARG A 33 -29.58 -11.97 -12.23
N LYS A 34 -29.77 -10.70 -11.87
CA LYS A 34 -29.26 -9.54 -12.62
C LYS A 34 -28.51 -8.61 -11.67
N PHE A 35 -27.33 -8.22 -12.13
CA PHE A 35 -26.59 -7.11 -11.56
C PHE A 35 -26.74 -5.93 -12.52
N ILE A 36 -27.45 -4.90 -12.08
CA ILE A 36 -27.79 -3.74 -12.91
C ILE A 36 -26.91 -2.58 -12.46
N PHE A 37 -26.07 -2.08 -13.37
CA PHE A 37 -25.34 -0.83 -13.17
C PHE A 37 -26.16 0.30 -13.82
N ARG A 38 -26.92 1.02 -12.97
CA ARG A 38 -28.01 1.90 -13.40
C ARG A 38 -27.56 3.13 -14.16
N ASP A 39 -26.40 3.69 -13.80
CA ASP A 39 -25.99 4.99 -14.33
C ASP A 39 -25.48 4.93 -15.77
N ARG A 40 -25.39 3.74 -16.41
CA ARG A 40 -24.68 3.55 -17.69
C ARG A 40 -25.24 2.56 -18.71
N ASN A 41 -26.49 2.10 -18.58
CA ASN A 41 -27.06 1.09 -19.47
C ASN A 41 -26.19 -0.18 -19.60
N ILE A 42 -25.45 -0.54 -18.54
CA ILE A 42 -24.73 -1.80 -18.46
C ILE A 42 -25.64 -2.77 -17.72
N GLU A 43 -26.41 -3.53 -18.49
CA GLU A 43 -27.15 -4.69 -17.99
C GLU A 43 -26.32 -5.93 -18.24
N VAL A 44 -25.71 -6.47 -17.19
CA VAL A 44 -25.08 -7.78 -17.26
C VAL A 44 -25.93 -8.75 -16.47
N GLU A 45 -26.46 -9.74 -17.17
CA GLU A 45 -27.09 -10.88 -16.53
C GLU A 45 -25.99 -11.73 -15.88
N ILE A 46 -25.93 -11.65 -14.55
CA ILE A 46 -24.96 -12.38 -13.74
C ILE A 46 -25.76 -13.33 -12.87
N ASN A 47 -25.55 -14.63 -13.04
CA ASN A 47 -26.07 -15.60 -12.09
C ASN A 47 -25.58 -15.21 -10.69
N TYR A 48 -26.50 -14.86 -9.80
CA TYR A 48 -26.18 -14.44 -8.44
C TYR A 48 -26.83 -15.41 -7.43
N PRO A 49 -26.08 -15.99 -6.49
CA PRO A 49 -24.62 -15.89 -6.37
C PRO A 49 -23.91 -16.60 -7.55
N PRO A 50 -22.83 -16.02 -8.09
CA PRO A 50 -22.04 -16.65 -9.14
C PRO A 50 -21.39 -17.93 -8.63
N SER A 51 -21.19 -18.90 -9.53
CA SER A 51 -20.56 -20.17 -9.15
C SER A 51 -19.16 -19.91 -8.57
N ILE A 52 -18.71 -20.78 -7.66
CA ILE A 52 -17.36 -20.69 -7.09
C ILE A 52 -16.29 -20.76 -8.19
N GLU A 53 -16.60 -21.42 -9.31
CA GLU A 53 -15.72 -21.52 -10.47
C GLU A 53 -15.65 -20.24 -11.31
N GLN A 54 -16.66 -19.37 -11.24
CA GLN A 54 -16.68 -18.12 -11.98
C GLN A 54 -15.79 -17.08 -11.27
N ARG A 55 -14.58 -16.94 -11.80
CA ARG A 55 -13.50 -16.13 -11.21
C ARG A 55 -13.51 -14.67 -11.65
N GLU A 56 -14.08 -14.33 -12.79
CA GLU A 56 -14.18 -12.93 -13.20
C GLU A 56 -15.34 -12.77 -14.17
N ILE A 57 -15.97 -11.61 -14.16
CA ILE A 57 -17.09 -11.30 -15.05
C ILE A 57 -16.80 -9.96 -15.70
N LYS A 58 -16.59 -9.96 -17.01
CA LYS A 58 -16.42 -8.70 -17.75
C LYS A 58 -17.77 -7.99 -17.78
N ILE A 59 -17.83 -6.81 -17.15
CA ILE A 59 -19.07 -6.01 -17.07
C ILE A 59 -19.01 -4.71 -17.86
N GLY A 60 -17.82 -4.22 -18.20
CA GLY A 60 -17.63 -3.06 -19.07
C GLY A 60 -16.52 -3.32 -20.07
N GLU A 61 -16.12 -2.29 -20.82
CA GLU A 61 -15.01 -2.43 -21.78
C GLU A 61 -13.72 -2.82 -21.05
N ASN A 62 -13.47 -2.13 -19.93
CA ASN A 62 -12.29 -2.30 -19.09
C ASN A 62 -12.62 -2.69 -17.65
N ILE A 63 -13.88 -3.01 -17.34
CA ILE A 63 -14.35 -3.27 -15.97
C ILE A 63 -14.67 -4.76 -15.79
N TYR A 64 -14.13 -5.34 -14.73
CA TYR A 64 -14.35 -6.74 -14.33
C TYR A 64 -14.89 -6.80 -12.91
N LEU A 65 -16.03 -7.46 -12.74
CA LEU A 65 -16.56 -7.85 -11.43
C LEU A 65 -15.79 -9.08 -10.96
N ILE A 66 -15.26 -9.01 -9.74
CA ILE A 66 -14.57 -10.10 -9.07
C ILE A 66 -15.50 -10.62 -7.97
N PRO A 67 -16.21 -11.74 -8.20
CA PRO A 67 -17.27 -12.15 -7.30
C PRO A 67 -16.75 -12.83 -6.03
N ASN A 68 -17.66 -13.18 -5.13
CA ASN A 68 -17.38 -14.05 -3.98
C ASN A 68 -16.29 -13.51 -3.03
N ILE A 69 -16.15 -12.18 -2.93
CA ILE A 69 -15.18 -11.50 -2.06
C ILE A 69 -15.28 -11.99 -0.60
N SER A 70 -16.49 -12.13 -0.06
CA SER A 70 -16.71 -12.62 1.31
C SER A 70 -16.21 -14.06 1.52
N THR A 71 -16.28 -14.90 0.48
CA THR A 71 -15.72 -16.26 0.51
C THR A 71 -14.21 -16.22 0.42
N LEU A 72 -13.64 -15.43 -0.50
CA LEU A 72 -12.19 -15.26 -0.65
C LEU A 72 -11.54 -14.70 0.62
N LEU A 73 -12.22 -13.82 1.36
CA LEU A 73 -11.75 -13.29 2.64
C LEU A 73 -11.53 -14.36 3.73
N LYS A 74 -12.12 -15.56 3.60
CA LYS A 74 -11.85 -16.67 4.51
C LYS A 74 -10.40 -17.15 4.39
N ASN A 75 -9.80 -17.03 3.20
CA ASN A 75 -8.43 -17.40 2.90
C ASN A 75 -7.69 -16.25 2.20
N THR A 76 -7.07 -15.38 2.99
CA THR A 76 -6.39 -14.16 2.53
C THR A 76 -5.22 -14.43 1.59
N ARG A 77 -4.48 -15.52 1.81
CA ARG A 77 -3.44 -15.97 0.88
C ARG A 77 -4.01 -16.24 -0.50
N GLU A 78 -5.06 -17.07 -0.56
CA GLU A 78 -5.72 -17.40 -1.83
C GLU A 78 -6.31 -16.16 -2.49
N LEU A 79 -6.93 -15.24 -1.73
CA LEU A 79 -7.40 -13.95 -2.24
C LEU A 79 -6.28 -13.14 -2.90
N VAL A 80 -5.11 -13.03 -2.27
CA VAL A 80 -3.95 -12.29 -2.82
C VAL A 80 -3.45 -12.98 -4.08
N ASP A 81 -3.15 -14.28 -4.01
CA ASP A 81 -2.64 -15.07 -5.13
C ASP A 81 -3.56 -14.99 -6.35
N TYR A 82 -4.84 -15.18 -6.10
CA TYR A 82 -5.88 -15.08 -7.10
C TYR A 82 -5.94 -13.68 -7.72
N THR A 83 -5.93 -12.63 -6.90
CA THR A 83 -6.01 -11.25 -7.40
C THR A 83 -4.81 -10.93 -8.30
N ILE A 84 -3.59 -11.26 -7.86
CA ILE A 84 -2.38 -11.04 -8.67
C ILE A 84 -2.40 -11.86 -9.95
N ASN A 85 -2.87 -13.11 -9.91
CA ASN A 85 -2.96 -13.96 -11.10
C ASN A 85 -3.97 -13.42 -12.12
N ILE A 86 -5.14 -12.94 -11.68
CA ILE A 86 -6.09 -12.28 -12.60
C ILE A 86 -5.49 -10.97 -13.14
N ARG A 87 -4.79 -10.18 -12.32
CA ARG A 87 -4.08 -8.97 -12.76
C ARG A 87 -3.03 -9.27 -13.83
N ARG A 88 -2.26 -10.36 -13.68
CA ARG A 88 -1.31 -10.83 -14.71
C ARG A 88 -2.02 -11.27 -15.99
N LYS A 89 -3.15 -11.99 -15.87
CA LYS A 89 -3.95 -12.49 -17.01
C LYS A 89 -4.62 -11.35 -17.80
N LEU A 90 -5.28 -10.42 -17.12
CA LEU A 90 -6.11 -9.39 -17.74
C LEU A 90 -5.38 -8.06 -17.98
N GLY A 91 -4.27 -7.85 -17.28
CA GLY A 91 -3.49 -6.61 -17.27
C GLY A 91 -3.80 -5.72 -16.07
N PHE A 92 -2.78 -5.00 -15.61
CA PHE A 92 -2.86 -4.09 -14.47
C PHE A 92 -3.63 -2.80 -14.78
N ASP A 93 -4.02 -2.56 -16.03
CA ASP A 93 -4.78 -1.38 -16.45
C ASP A 93 -6.30 -1.56 -16.29
N LYS A 94 -6.81 -2.80 -16.31
CA LYS A 94 -8.24 -3.11 -16.14
C LYS A 94 -8.76 -2.68 -14.77
N LEU A 95 -10.05 -2.42 -14.65
CA LEU A 95 -10.68 -1.99 -13.39
C LEU A 95 -11.36 -3.18 -12.74
N PHE A 96 -11.08 -3.44 -11.46
CA PHE A 96 -11.73 -4.50 -10.70
C PHE A 96 -12.78 -3.92 -9.75
N TYR A 97 -13.98 -4.46 -9.84
CA TYR A 97 -15.07 -4.22 -8.92
C TYR A 97 -15.13 -5.34 -7.89
N ALA A 98 -15.02 -4.98 -6.61
CA ALA A 98 -15.14 -5.88 -5.48
C ALA A 98 -16.50 -5.68 -4.77
N PRO A 99 -17.52 -6.49 -5.09
CA PRO A 99 -18.82 -6.37 -4.46
C PRO A 99 -18.77 -6.79 -2.99
N GLY A 100 -19.41 -6.00 -2.11
CA GLY A 100 -19.61 -6.36 -0.71
C GLY A 100 -18.31 -6.48 0.10
N VAL A 101 -17.33 -5.61 -0.13
CA VAL A 101 -16.16 -5.47 0.75
C VAL A 101 -16.60 -4.82 2.06
N PRO A 102 -16.28 -5.39 3.24
CA PRO A 102 -16.49 -4.70 4.51
C PRO A 102 -15.82 -3.31 4.49
N PRO A 103 -16.52 -2.22 4.84
CA PRO A 103 -16.03 -0.87 4.61
C PRO A 103 -14.64 -0.57 5.18
N HIS A 104 -14.34 -1.06 6.39
CA HIS A 104 -13.03 -0.86 7.03
C HIS A 104 -11.87 -1.56 6.31
N LEU A 105 -12.16 -2.53 5.43
CA LEU A 105 -11.17 -3.23 4.59
C LEU A 105 -11.04 -2.62 3.19
N ILE A 106 -11.89 -1.67 2.79
CA ILE A 106 -11.78 -1.01 1.47
C ILE A 106 -10.35 -0.50 1.19
N PRO A 107 -9.63 0.15 2.11
CA PRO A 107 -8.30 0.67 1.81
C PRO A 107 -7.26 -0.43 1.49
N ILE A 108 -7.30 -1.58 2.19
CA ILE A 108 -6.40 -2.70 1.87
C ILE A 108 -6.79 -3.37 0.55
N PHE A 109 -8.08 -3.43 0.19
CA PHE A 109 -8.49 -3.90 -1.14
C PHE A 109 -8.05 -2.95 -2.25
N PHE A 110 -8.17 -1.63 -2.03
CA PHE A 110 -7.65 -0.64 -2.97
C PHE A 110 -6.14 -0.76 -3.14
N TYR A 111 -5.41 -0.97 -2.04
CA TYR A 111 -3.96 -1.24 -2.05
C TYR A 111 -3.59 -2.55 -2.77
N LEU A 112 -4.38 -3.61 -2.59
CA LEU A 112 -4.30 -4.88 -3.33
C LEU A 112 -4.65 -4.71 -4.82
N GLY A 113 -5.20 -3.55 -5.19
CA GLY A 113 -5.42 -3.14 -6.56
C GLY A 113 -6.87 -3.23 -7.01
N TYR A 114 -7.87 -3.34 -6.14
CA TYR A 114 -9.27 -3.18 -6.55
C TYR A 114 -9.62 -1.71 -6.75
N ASP A 115 -10.58 -1.39 -7.63
CA ASP A 115 -10.81 -0.02 -8.11
C ASP A 115 -12.20 0.52 -7.78
N ILE A 116 -13.20 -0.37 -7.73
CA ILE A 116 -14.61 -0.03 -7.58
C ILE A 116 -15.15 -0.81 -6.39
N PHE A 117 -15.92 -0.13 -5.54
CA PHE A 117 -16.52 -0.67 -4.33
C PHE A 117 -18.02 -0.32 -4.29
N ASP A 118 -18.75 -0.90 -3.35
CA ASP A 118 -20.13 -0.53 -3.08
C ASP A 118 -20.44 -0.52 -1.58
N ASN A 119 -21.61 0.00 -1.22
CA ASN A 119 -22.08 0.05 0.17
C ASN A 119 -23.04 -1.10 0.55
N SER A 120 -23.10 -2.19 -0.22
CA SER A 120 -24.10 -3.26 -0.03
C SER A 120 -23.98 -3.94 1.34
N CYS A 121 -22.78 -4.06 1.90
CA CYS A 121 -22.58 -4.57 3.26
C CYS A 121 -23.25 -3.70 4.33
N GLU A 122 -23.24 -2.38 4.15
CA GLU A 122 -23.86 -1.44 5.11
C GLU A 122 -25.38 -1.44 5.06
N MET A 123 -25.97 -2.00 4.01
CA MET A 123 -27.42 -2.19 3.93
C MET A 123 -27.91 -3.29 4.88
N LEU A 124 -27.00 -4.17 5.32
CA LEU A 124 -27.31 -5.32 6.16
C LEU A 124 -26.77 -5.16 7.58
N ASP A 125 -25.62 -4.52 7.73
CA ASP A 125 -24.84 -4.48 8.96
C ASP A 125 -24.23 -3.10 9.23
N ASN A 126 -24.00 -2.79 10.50
CA ASN A 126 -23.29 -1.57 10.90
C ASN A 126 -21.79 -1.82 11.04
N TYR A 127 -20.98 -0.80 10.74
CA TYR A 127 -19.51 -0.91 10.74
C TYR A 127 -18.83 0.25 11.49
N SER A 128 -17.62 -0.05 11.94
CA SER A 128 -16.66 0.88 12.53
C SER A 128 -15.26 0.58 11.97
N LEU A 129 -14.25 1.32 12.43
CA LEU A 129 -12.85 1.06 12.06
C LEU A 129 -12.36 -0.34 12.49
N MET A 130 -13.03 -0.97 13.46
CA MET A 130 -12.72 -2.32 13.94
C MET A 130 -13.60 -3.41 13.29
N GLY A 131 -14.39 -3.05 12.28
CA GLY A 131 -15.29 -3.95 11.59
C GLY A 131 -16.73 -3.88 12.07
N LYS A 132 -17.45 -5.00 11.96
CA LYS A 132 -18.89 -5.08 12.18
C LYS A 132 -19.24 -4.81 13.65
N VAL A 133 -20.24 -3.97 13.88
CA VAL A 133 -20.72 -3.54 15.20
C VAL A 133 -22.24 -3.54 15.24
N ASN A 134 -22.82 -3.47 16.46
CA ASN A 134 -24.28 -3.39 16.62
C ASN A 134 -24.81 -1.98 16.31
N ASP A 135 -24.10 -0.96 16.77
CA ASP A 135 -24.38 0.46 16.54
C ASP A 135 -23.15 1.08 15.90
N GLY A 136 -23.32 1.66 14.71
CA GLY A 136 -22.22 2.13 13.89
C GLY A 136 -22.57 3.42 13.17
N GLU A 137 -21.56 3.99 12.52
CA GLU A 137 -21.72 5.25 11.81
C GLU A 137 -22.57 5.08 10.55
N ARG A 138 -23.42 6.06 10.28
CA ARG A 138 -24.14 6.11 8.99
C ARG A 138 -23.15 6.50 7.89
N GLU A 139 -23.34 5.95 6.69
CA GLU A 139 -22.52 6.26 5.52
C GLU A 139 -21.01 6.02 5.76
N PHE A 140 -20.68 4.99 6.54
CA PHE A 140 -19.31 4.69 6.93
C PHE A 140 -18.42 4.33 5.73
N SER A 141 -18.93 3.68 4.67
CA SER A 141 -18.20 3.46 3.42
C SER A 141 -17.77 4.77 2.78
N SER A 142 -18.64 5.78 2.77
CA SER A 142 -18.33 7.11 2.20
C SER A 142 -17.24 7.81 3.00
N LEU A 143 -17.26 7.68 4.33
CA LEU A 143 -16.19 8.16 5.20
C LEU A 143 -14.85 7.47 4.87
N ILE A 144 -14.83 6.14 4.82
CA ILE A 144 -13.61 5.37 4.54
C ILE A 144 -13.07 5.68 3.14
N MET A 145 -13.93 5.76 2.14
CA MET A 145 -13.54 6.12 0.77
C MET A 145 -12.89 7.51 0.72
N ARG A 146 -13.44 8.50 1.44
CA ARG A 146 -12.86 9.84 1.50
C ARG A 146 -11.47 9.84 2.13
N GLU A 147 -11.30 9.15 3.26
CA GLU A 147 -9.98 9.07 3.93
C GLU A 147 -8.96 8.28 3.10
N MET A 148 -9.39 7.20 2.45
CA MET A 148 -8.57 6.45 1.51
C MET A 148 -8.12 7.29 0.32
N ILE A 149 -9.03 8.03 -0.33
CA ILE A 149 -8.70 8.92 -1.46
C ILE A 149 -7.74 10.02 -1.01
N ARG A 150 -7.96 10.63 0.15
CA ARG A 150 -7.05 11.64 0.73
C ARG A 150 -5.66 11.04 0.92
N ALA A 151 -5.55 9.90 1.61
CA ALA A 151 -4.27 9.22 1.85
C ALA A 151 -3.58 8.86 0.54
N PHE A 152 -4.29 8.31 -0.44
CA PHE A 152 -3.76 8.00 -1.76
C PHE A 152 -3.23 9.25 -2.48
N ASN A 153 -3.97 10.35 -2.47
CA ASN A 153 -3.56 11.60 -3.12
C ASN A 153 -2.32 12.23 -2.45
N GLU A 154 -2.19 12.08 -1.15
CA GLU A 154 -1.04 12.54 -0.37
C GLU A 154 0.16 11.57 -0.41
N GLY A 155 0.00 10.39 -1.02
CA GLY A 155 1.04 9.36 -1.05
C GLY A 155 1.21 8.62 0.28
N ARG A 156 0.19 8.64 1.14
CA ARG A 156 0.16 8.02 2.47
C ARG A 156 -0.73 6.77 2.55
N LEU A 157 -1.03 6.15 1.40
CA LEU A 157 -1.94 4.99 1.34
C LEU A 157 -1.37 3.80 2.12
N ARG A 158 -0.05 3.55 2.01
CA ARG A 158 0.61 2.46 2.74
C ARG A 158 0.46 2.62 4.25
N GLU A 159 0.65 3.84 4.76
CA GLU A 159 0.49 4.19 6.16
C GLU A 159 -0.96 3.98 6.63
N LEU A 160 -1.94 4.38 5.82
CA LEU A 160 -3.35 4.13 6.12
C LEU A 160 -3.63 2.63 6.23
N VAL A 161 -3.14 1.83 5.29
CA VAL A 161 -3.31 0.38 5.28
C VAL A 161 -2.63 -0.28 6.49
N GLU A 162 -1.43 0.16 6.83
CA GLU A 162 -0.71 -0.29 8.02
C GLU A 162 -1.45 0.05 9.33
N SER A 163 -2.27 1.10 9.34
CA SER A 163 -3.05 1.51 10.53
C SER A 163 -4.32 0.68 10.76
N ILE A 164 -4.76 -0.14 9.80
CA ILE A 164 -5.97 -0.94 9.93
C ILE A 164 -5.78 -2.03 10.98
N ALA A 165 -6.57 -1.98 12.05
CA ALA A 165 -6.55 -2.93 13.15
C ALA A 165 -7.44 -4.15 12.88
N ASP A 166 -7.18 -4.86 11.77
CA ASP A 166 -7.91 -6.07 11.37
C ASP A 166 -6.95 -7.15 10.88
N ASN A 167 -7.15 -8.39 11.34
CA ASN A 167 -6.28 -9.53 10.98
C ASN A 167 -6.23 -9.77 9.47
N LYS A 168 -7.37 -9.65 8.78
CA LYS A 168 -7.45 -9.86 7.33
C LYS A 168 -6.67 -8.80 6.58
N ALA A 169 -6.74 -7.55 7.01
CA ALA A 169 -5.93 -6.48 6.41
C ALA A 169 -4.43 -6.76 6.57
N LYS A 170 -4.00 -7.22 7.76
CA LYS A 170 -2.59 -7.55 8.05
C LYS A 170 -2.10 -8.77 7.30
N GLU A 171 -2.91 -9.82 7.21
CA GLU A 171 -2.60 -11.00 6.39
C GLU A 171 -2.41 -10.62 4.92
N ILE A 172 -3.34 -9.88 4.33
CA ILE A 172 -3.25 -9.44 2.92
C ILE A 172 -1.97 -8.62 2.69
N LEU A 173 -1.69 -7.63 3.55
CA LEU A 173 -0.50 -6.78 3.43
C LEU A 173 0.79 -7.62 3.47
N ARG A 174 0.89 -8.54 4.43
CA ARG A 174 2.10 -9.36 4.62
C ARG A 174 2.29 -10.37 3.50
N HIS A 175 1.22 -10.98 2.98
CA HIS A 175 1.32 -11.84 1.80
C HIS A 175 1.80 -11.06 0.57
N LEU A 176 1.29 -9.84 0.36
CA LEU A 176 1.78 -8.97 -0.71
C LEU A 176 3.27 -8.67 -0.57
N ASP A 177 3.70 -8.30 0.63
CA ASP A 177 5.09 -7.93 0.90
C ASP A 177 6.06 -9.10 0.77
N LEU A 178 5.67 -10.29 1.23
CA LEU A 178 6.53 -11.47 1.23
C LEU A 178 6.56 -12.21 -0.11
N GLU A 179 5.44 -12.30 -0.82
CA GLU A 179 5.31 -13.14 -2.02
C GLU A 179 5.28 -12.33 -3.33
N TYR A 180 4.97 -11.02 -3.28
CA TYR A 180 4.70 -10.19 -4.46
C TYR A 180 5.42 -8.84 -4.49
N TYR A 181 6.59 -8.73 -3.86
CA TYR A 181 7.44 -7.53 -3.90
C TYR A 181 7.73 -7.10 -5.35
N GLU A 182 8.16 -8.03 -6.22
CA GLU A 182 8.55 -7.73 -7.61
C GLU A 182 7.39 -7.14 -8.43
N GLU A 183 6.16 -7.57 -8.19
CA GLU A 183 4.98 -6.99 -8.81
C GLU A 183 4.66 -5.61 -8.26
N GLN A 184 4.73 -5.42 -6.94
CA GLN A 184 4.47 -4.12 -6.30
C GLN A 184 5.48 -3.07 -6.78
N GLU A 185 6.76 -3.44 -6.80
CA GLU A 185 7.89 -2.57 -7.14
C GLU A 185 7.76 -1.95 -8.55
N LYS A 186 7.27 -2.72 -9.52
CA LYS A 186 7.04 -2.25 -10.92
C LYS A 186 6.16 -1.01 -11.00
N PHE A 187 5.27 -0.81 -10.02
CA PHE A 187 4.29 0.28 -10.01
C PHE A 187 4.43 1.20 -8.80
N TRP A 188 5.44 0.96 -7.95
CA TRP A 188 5.67 1.78 -6.77
C TRP A 188 6.31 3.12 -7.16
N PRO A 189 5.92 4.24 -6.51
CA PRO A 189 6.55 5.53 -6.78
C PRO A 189 8.06 5.50 -6.54
N ILE A 190 8.83 6.12 -7.44
CA ILE A 190 10.28 6.29 -7.26
C ILE A 190 10.58 7.33 -6.18
N TRP A 191 9.66 8.29 -5.99
CA TRP A 191 9.76 9.36 -5.02
C TRP A 191 8.40 9.59 -4.35
N ASN A 192 8.45 9.95 -3.07
CA ASN A 192 7.30 10.44 -2.34
C ASN A 192 7.71 11.59 -1.41
N LYS A 193 6.74 12.43 -1.03
CA LYS A 193 7.00 13.57 -0.15
C LYS A 193 7.46 13.12 1.23
N GLU A 194 6.81 12.11 1.78
CA GLU A 194 7.02 11.57 3.12
C GLU A 194 7.03 10.03 3.07
N LEU A 195 7.72 9.41 4.04
CA LEU A 195 7.67 7.97 4.28
C LEU A 195 7.59 7.76 5.79
N ASN A 196 6.40 7.48 6.33
CA ASN A 196 6.26 7.28 7.77
C ASN A 196 6.33 5.80 8.09
N ALA A 197 7.48 5.35 8.56
CA ALA A 197 7.72 3.97 8.94
C ALA A 197 7.22 3.72 10.37
N ILE A 198 5.90 3.65 10.54
CA ILE A 198 5.29 3.59 11.88
C ILE A 198 5.32 2.16 12.45
N THR A 199 5.11 1.16 11.61
CA THR A 199 5.01 -0.24 12.03
C THR A 199 6.17 -1.07 11.50
N LEU A 200 6.40 -2.26 12.05
CA LEU A 200 7.41 -3.19 11.53
C LEU A 200 7.09 -3.65 10.10
N ASP A 201 5.82 -3.62 9.67
CA ASP A 201 5.44 -3.91 8.29
C ASP A 201 6.09 -2.89 7.32
N SER A 202 6.49 -1.70 7.81
CA SER A 202 7.18 -0.68 6.99
C SER A 202 8.57 -1.11 6.50
N LEU A 203 9.22 -2.08 7.15
CA LEU A 203 10.53 -2.61 6.72
C LEU A 203 10.45 -3.30 5.35
N PHE A 204 9.26 -3.78 4.96
CA PHE A 204 9.02 -4.49 3.72
C PHE A 204 8.46 -3.59 2.60
N ARG A 205 8.36 -2.28 2.83
CA ARG A 205 7.86 -1.36 1.81
C ARG A 205 8.77 -1.40 0.57
N PRO A 206 8.19 -1.29 -0.64
CA PRO A 206 9.01 -1.36 -1.84
C PRO A 206 10.06 -0.25 -1.95
N ASP A 207 9.76 0.97 -1.52
CA ASP A 207 10.72 2.08 -1.48
C ASP A 207 11.90 1.85 -0.52
N VAL A 208 11.66 1.22 0.63
CA VAL A 208 12.68 0.82 1.61
C VAL A 208 13.56 -0.31 1.05
N HIS A 209 12.94 -1.37 0.54
CA HIS A 209 13.67 -2.51 -0.04
C HIS A 209 14.53 -2.08 -1.23
N ARG A 210 13.96 -1.29 -2.15
CA ARG A 210 14.67 -0.72 -3.30
C ARG A 210 15.88 0.10 -2.88
N TRP A 211 15.78 0.89 -1.82
CA TRP A 211 16.91 1.67 -1.31
C TRP A 211 18.07 0.74 -0.91
N MET A 212 17.78 -0.25 -0.07
CA MET A 212 18.79 -1.21 0.40
C MET A 212 19.41 -2.00 -0.75
N GLN A 213 18.57 -2.53 -1.64
CA GLN A 213 19.02 -3.27 -2.82
C GLN A 213 19.92 -2.43 -3.72
N ARG A 214 19.55 -1.17 -4.00
CA ARG A 214 20.37 -0.27 -4.82
C ARG A 214 21.70 0.09 -4.15
N LEU A 215 21.73 0.21 -2.82
CA LEU A 215 22.99 0.39 -2.11
C LEU A 215 23.89 -0.83 -2.29
N MET A 216 23.37 -2.04 -2.07
CA MET A 216 24.14 -3.28 -2.20
C MET A 216 24.66 -3.51 -3.63
N GLU A 217 23.84 -3.24 -4.63
CA GLU A 217 24.17 -3.55 -6.03
C GLU A 217 24.99 -2.46 -6.73
N ARG A 218 24.85 -1.19 -6.33
CA ARG A 218 25.30 -0.04 -7.14
C ARG A 218 26.20 0.93 -6.41
N TYR A 219 26.21 0.92 -5.08
CA TYR A 219 26.98 1.90 -4.33
C TYR A 219 28.43 1.46 -4.16
N GLU A 220 29.35 2.36 -4.53
CA GLU A 220 30.76 2.21 -4.22
C GLU A 220 31.18 3.33 -3.25
N LYS A 221 31.96 2.97 -2.23
CA LYS A 221 32.50 3.95 -1.29
C LYS A 221 33.39 4.97 -2.04
N PRO A 222 33.52 6.20 -1.53
CA PRO A 222 34.43 7.18 -2.12
C PRO A 222 35.89 6.71 -2.18
N LYS A 223 36.60 7.06 -3.25
CA LYS A 223 38.00 6.61 -3.48
C LYS A 223 38.97 7.09 -2.39
N TYR A 224 38.70 8.25 -1.78
CA TYR A 224 39.55 8.80 -0.71
C TYR A 224 39.39 8.06 0.62
N ALA A 225 38.30 7.31 0.80
CA ALA A 225 37.96 6.71 2.07
C ALA A 225 38.84 5.49 2.37
N ARG A 226 39.54 5.56 3.51
CA ARG A 226 40.38 4.48 4.04
C ARG A 226 39.72 3.71 5.19
N TYR A 227 38.87 4.39 5.96
CA TYR A 227 38.18 3.82 7.11
C TYR A 227 36.69 4.05 6.99
N LEU A 228 35.89 3.08 7.44
CA LEU A 228 34.44 3.22 7.57
C LEU A 228 34.11 3.72 8.97
N LEU A 229 33.23 4.73 9.06
CA LEU A 229 32.72 5.26 10.32
C LEU A 229 31.20 5.18 10.30
N PHE A 230 30.65 4.37 11.21
CA PHE A 230 29.21 4.37 11.47
C PHE A 230 28.84 5.53 12.40
N LEU A 231 27.78 6.24 12.04
CA LEU A 231 27.21 7.32 12.83
C LEU A 231 25.75 7.00 13.17
N PRO A 232 25.25 7.41 14.35
CA PRO A 232 23.82 7.33 14.63
C PRO A 232 23.05 8.29 13.72
N CYS A 233 21.78 8.00 13.50
CA CYS A 233 20.86 8.94 12.86
C CYS A 233 20.53 10.15 13.74
N SER A 234 19.84 11.14 13.17
CA SER A 234 19.29 12.28 13.89
C SER A 234 17.90 12.65 13.38
N ALA A 235 17.07 13.21 14.25
CA ALA A 235 15.71 13.65 13.89
C ALA A 235 15.71 14.64 12.71
N LYS A 236 16.63 15.63 12.74
CA LYS A 236 16.78 16.57 11.63
C LYS A 236 17.49 15.88 10.46
N LYS A 237 16.86 15.92 9.29
CA LYS A 237 17.38 15.44 8.01
C LYS A 237 17.48 16.62 7.01
N PRO A 238 18.45 16.62 6.07
CA PRO A 238 19.58 15.69 5.98
C PRO A 238 20.46 15.71 7.23
N TYR A 239 21.11 14.60 7.59
CA TYR A 239 21.71 14.48 8.92
C TYR A 239 22.86 15.45 9.14
N SER A 240 23.66 15.76 8.12
CA SER A 240 24.82 16.66 8.22
C SER A 240 24.49 18.06 8.73
N ILE A 241 23.24 18.52 8.59
CA ILE A 241 22.80 19.84 9.08
C ILE A 241 22.24 19.79 10.51
N SER A 242 22.14 18.60 11.11
CA SER A 242 21.73 18.45 12.51
C SER A 242 22.80 18.98 13.48
N LYS A 243 22.38 19.35 14.70
CA LYS A 243 23.32 19.82 15.73
C LYS A 243 24.38 18.76 16.05
N SER A 244 23.96 17.51 16.23
CA SER A 244 24.84 16.40 16.60
C SER A 244 25.87 16.10 15.51
N HIS A 245 25.45 16.02 14.23
CA HIS A 245 26.40 15.74 13.15
C HIS A 245 27.36 16.91 12.90
N ARG A 246 26.89 18.16 12.98
CA ARG A 246 27.80 19.32 12.86
C ARG A 246 28.88 19.32 13.93
N GLU A 247 28.55 18.85 15.14
CA GLU A 247 29.54 18.69 16.21
C GLU A 247 30.51 17.55 15.93
N MET A 248 30.01 16.35 15.63
CA MET A 248 30.85 15.18 15.31
C MET A 248 31.81 15.48 14.14
N LYS A 249 31.34 16.17 13.10
CA LYS A 249 32.12 16.51 11.90
C LYS A 249 33.39 17.31 12.19
N ARG A 250 33.47 18.05 13.30
CA ARG A 250 34.69 18.76 13.70
C ARG A 250 35.85 17.83 14.03
N TYR A 251 35.56 16.58 14.39
CA TYR A 251 36.53 15.58 14.83
C TYR A 251 36.73 14.45 13.82
N ILE A 252 35.84 14.34 12.82
CA ILE A 252 35.91 13.30 11.78
C ILE A 252 37.00 13.68 10.76
N LYS A 253 37.91 12.76 10.49
CA LYS A 253 39.00 12.94 9.52
C LYS A 253 38.48 12.76 8.09
N SER A 254 39.07 13.47 7.13
CA SER A 254 38.70 13.38 5.70
C SER A 254 38.90 11.99 5.07
N THR A 255 39.67 11.10 5.71
CA THR A 255 39.87 9.72 5.26
C THR A 255 38.79 8.75 5.74
N MET A 256 37.82 9.21 6.53
CA MET A 256 36.69 8.41 7.02
C MET A 256 35.50 8.53 6.08
N HIS A 257 34.93 7.40 5.67
CA HIS A 257 33.64 7.34 5.00
C HIS A 257 32.54 7.26 6.06
N GLU A 258 31.70 8.28 6.07
CA GLU A 258 30.60 8.42 7.01
C GLU A 258 29.37 7.68 6.48
N VAL A 259 28.91 6.66 7.22
CA VAL A 259 27.67 5.95 6.92
C VAL A 259 26.77 6.02 8.15
N ILE A 260 25.54 6.49 7.94
CA ILE A 260 24.55 6.63 9.00
C ILE A 260 23.80 5.31 9.15
N LEU A 261 23.83 4.72 10.34
CA LEU A 261 23.07 3.54 10.70
C LEU A 261 21.68 3.97 11.18
N THR A 262 20.61 3.45 10.58
CA THR A 262 19.23 3.84 10.89
C THR A 262 18.19 2.77 10.55
N SER A 263 16.96 3.00 10.98
CA SER A 263 15.76 2.26 10.58
C SER A 263 14.79 3.24 9.91
N PRO A 264 14.04 2.86 8.86
CA PRO A 264 13.97 1.53 8.26
C PRO A 264 15.03 1.27 7.17
N LEU A 265 15.94 2.21 6.91
CA LEU A 265 16.81 2.18 5.72
C LEU A 265 18.11 1.39 5.90
N ALA A 266 18.34 0.86 7.10
CA ALA A 266 19.58 0.23 7.55
C ALA A 266 20.81 1.14 7.45
N LEU A 267 21.30 1.42 6.23
CA LEU A 267 22.48 2.24 5.97
C LEU A 267 22.14 3.43 5.08
N VAL A 268 22.71 4.60 5.40
CA VAL A 268 22.65 5.80 4.56
C VAL A 268 24.07 6.38 4.43
N PRO A 269 24.75 6.20 3.29
CA PRO A 269 26.00 6.91 3.03
C PRO A 269 25.80 8.43 3.04
N ARG A 270 26.77 9.18 3.58
CA ARG A 270 26.69 10.64 3.73
C ARG A 270 26.41 11.35 2.40
N GLU A 271 26.92 10.82 1.30
CA GLU A 271 26.76 11.36 -0.05
C GLU A 271 25.32 11.26 -0.55
N LEU A 272 24.52 10.36 0.04
CA LEU A 272 23.16 10.05 -0.37
C LEU A 272 22.08 10.55 0.62
N GLU A 273 22.46 11.19 1.72
CA GLU A 273 21.53 11.57 2.79
C GLU A 273 20.44 12.58 2.37
N ALA A 274 20.68 13.32 1.28
CA ALA A 274 19.77 14.31 0.73
C ALA A 274 18.90 13.76 -0.40
N PHE A 275 18.88 12.45 -0.60
CA PHE A 275 18.03 11.78 -1.59
C PHE A 275 16.89 11.02 -0.91
N TYR A 276 15.84 10.74 -1.67
CA TYR A 276 14.75 9.90 -1.20
C TYR A 276 15.20 8.42 -1.13
N PRO A 277 14.79 7.67 -0.10
CA PRO A 277 13.95 8.07 1.04
C PRO A 277 14.70 8.64 2.24
N ALA A 278 16.04 8.71 2.22
CA ALA A 278 16.88 9.06 3.37
C ALA A 278 16.53 10.39 4.06
N GLN A 279 16.16 11.44 3.31
CA GLN A 279 15.74 12.71 3.90
C GLN A 279 14.25 12.78 4.24
N ASN A 280 13.43 11.87 3.72
CA ASN A 280 11.97 11.96 3.69
C ASN A 280 11.28 11.03 4.71
N TYR A 281 12.01 10.05 5.25
CA TYR A 281 11.40 9.12 6.18
C TYR A 281 11.24 9.70 7.58
N ASP A 282 10.31 9.15 8.35
CA ASP A 282 10.23 9.30 9.79
C ASP A 282 9.84 7.97 10.46
N ILE A 283 10.16 7.81 11.74
CA ILE A 283 9.95 6.57 12.50
C ILE A 283 9.76 6.88 13.99
N PRO A 284 8.91 6.15 14.74
CA PRO A 284 8.86 6.26 16.19
C PRO A 284 10.19 5.82 16.83
N VAL A 285 10.84 6.73 17.57
CA VAL A 285 12.12 6.45 18.23
C VAL A 285 11.92 6.28 19.74
N VAL A 286 12.19 5.06 20.24
CA VAL A 286 12.12 4.74 21.68
C VAL A 286 13.45 4.23 22.25
N GLY A 287 14.52 4.22 21.44
CA GLY A 287 15.84 3.70 21.84
C GLY A 287 15.93 2.17 21.91
N HIS A 288 14.90 1.47 21.44
CA HIS A 288 14.87 0.01 21.31
C HIS A 288 14.86 -0.37 19.82
N TRP A 289 15.61 -1.42 19.49
CA TRP A 289 15.66 -2.00 18.14
C TRP A 289 15.05 -3.40 18.19
N TYR A 290 14.02 -3.62 17.38
CA TYR A 290 13.43 -4.94 17.19
C TYR A 290 14.38 -5.89 16.46
N GLU A 291 14.18 -7.20 16.60
CA GLU A 291 15.07 -8.20 16.00
C GLU A 291 14.98 -8.20 14.47
N GLU A 292 13.82 -7.89 13.92
CA GLU A 292 13.60 -7.71 12.49
C GLU A 292 14.45 -6.56 11.94
N GLU A 293 14.52 -5.43 12.64
CA GLU A 293 15.36 -4.28 12.26
C GLU A 293 16.85 -4.64 12.32
N LYS A 294 17.28 -5.33 13.37
CA LYS A 294 18.67 -5.80 13.51
C LYS A 294 19.03 -6.83 12.46
N LYS A 295 18.10 -7.73 12.11
CA LYS A 295 18.30 -8.72 11.05
C LYS A 295 18.49 -8.03 9.71
N MET A 296 17.59 -7.11 9.35
CA MET A 296 17.70 -6.31 8.14
C MET A 296 19.04 -5.59 8.03
N ILE A 297 19.52 -4.97 9.11
CA ILE A 297 20.84 -4.31 9.15
C ILE A 297 21.99 -5.29 8.96
N ARG A 298 21.93 -6.49 9.55
CA ARG A 298 22.99 -7.51 9.43
C ARG A 298 23.08 -8.13 8.04
N ASP A 299 21.96 -8.16 7.32
CA ASP A 299 21.86 -8.74 5.98
C ASP A 299 22.33 -7.77 4.87
N MET A 300 22.61 -6.49 5.22
CA MET A 300 23.19 -5.46 4.33
C MET A 300 24.73 -5.43 4.36
#